data_AF-A0A954G6E0-F1
#
_entry.id   AF-A0A954G6E0-F1
#
_cell.length_a   1.000
_cell.length_b   1.000
_cell.length_c   1.000
_cell.angle_alpha   90.00
_cell.angle_beta   90.00
_cell.angle_gamma   90.00
#
_symmetry.space_group_name_H-M   'P 1'
#
loop_
_entity.id
_entity.type
_entity.pdbx_description
1 polymer ?
#
loop_
_entity_poly.entity_id
_entity_poly.type
_entity_poly.pdbx_seq_one_letter_code
_entity_poly.pdbx_strand_id
1 'polypeptide(L)'
;MIDRERRNQLAALIRRYLDGKATAADFEKCQLENYISADQAIYHVSLELSYYSEKAASTLTKQDWDYIQRLLLLLDSDSTVSWQSSRLRPWTRPIAALLFIVCLLLFYFNGINVHLFLYFIPVGLATIL
;
A
#
# COMPACT_ATOMS: atom_id res chain seq x y z
N MET A 1 9.42 18.35 -9.33
CA MET A 1 10.64 19.12 -9.00
C MET A 1 10.91 18.89 -7.52
N ILE A 2 12.17 18.71 -7.13
CA ILE A 2 12.52 18.48 -5.72
C ILE A 2 12.48 19.82 -4.99
N ASP A 3 11.70 19.90 -3.91
CA ASP A 3 11.59 21.08 -3.06
C ASP A 3 12.40 20.84 -1.77
N ARG A 4 13.70 21.15 -1.83
CA ARG A 4 14.63 20.83 -0.75
C ARG A 4 14.31 21.58 0.53
N GLU A 5 13.84 22.82 0.43
CA GLU A 5 13.49 23.63 1.59
C GLU A 5 12.34 22.98 2.37
N ARG A 6 11.25 22.63 1.67
CA ARG A 6 10.10 21.99 2.31
C ARG A 6 10.41 20.57 2.81
N ARG A 7 11.23 19.79 2.09
CA ARG A 7 11.72 18.48 2.59
C ARG A 7 12.47 18.64 3.91
N ASN A 8 13.35 19.62 4.02
CA ASN A 8 14.11 19.89 5.24
C ASN A 8 13.19 20.36 6.39
N GLN A 9 12.18 21.19 6.10
CA GLN A 9 11.19 21.61 7.10
C GLN A 9 10.39 20.42 7.64
N LEU A 10 9.90 19.55 6.75
CA LEU A 10 9.17 18.34 7.15
C LEU A 10 10.07 17.36 7.92
N ALA A 11 11.32 17.17 7.49
CA ALA A 11 12.29 16.35 8.21
C ALA A 11 12.59 16.89 9.61
N ALA A 12 12.71 18.21 9.76
CA ALA A 12 12.90 18.85 11.06
C ALA A 12 11.70 18.63 11.99
N LEU A 13 10.47 18.68 11.46
CA LEU A 13 9.25 18.39 12.22
C LEU A 13 9.24 16.93 12.69
N ILE A 14 9.52 15.98 11.81
CA ILE A 14 9.59 14.55 12.18
C ILE A 14 10.65 14.32 13.27
N ARG A 15 11.86 14.90 13.13
CA ARG A 15 12.91 14.80 14.16
C ARG A 15 12.45 15.35 15.51
N ARG A 16 11.75 16.50 15.53
CA ARG A 16 11.19 17.07 16.76
C ARG A 16 10.13 16.15 17.38
N TYR A 17 9.28 15.52 16.57
CA TYR A 17 8.27 14.59 17.05
C TYR A 17 8.91 13.34 17.69
N LEU A 18 9.90 12.76 17.03
CA LEU A 18 10.67 11.63 17.56
C LEU A 18 11.40 11.99 18.87
N ASP A 19 11.93 13.21 18.97
CA ASP A 19 12.54 13.74 20.21
C ASP A 19 11.51 14.07 21.32
N GLY A 20 10.21 13.92 21.08
CA GLY A 20 9.15 14.31 22.01
C GLY A 20 8.96 15.84 22.16
N LYS A 21 9.54 16.64 21.27
CA LYS A 21 9.49 18.11 21.23
C LYS A 21 8.42 18.66 20.27
N ALA A 22 7.70 17.78 19.59
CA ALA A 22 6.52 18.08 18.79
C ALA A 22 5.46 17.03 19.05
N THR A 23 4.21 17.38 18.80
CA THR A 23 3.05 16.52 18.99
C THR A 23 2.56 15.99 17.67
N ALA A 24 1.84 14.88 17.72
CA ALA A 24 1.25 14.26 16.55
C ALA A 24 0.25 15.18 15.82
N ALA A 25 -0.40 16.08 16.56
CA ALA A 25 -1.27 17.13 16.02
C ALA A 25 -0.52 18.14 15.11
N ASP A 26 0.79 18.30 15.28
CA ASP A 26 1.59 19.18 14.41
C ASP A 26 1.68 18.64 12.97
N PHE A 27 1.48 17.33 12.77
CA PHE A 27 1.44 16.72 11.44
C PHE A 27 0.15 17.05 10.68
N GLU A 28 -0.98 17.22 11.37
CA GLU A 28 -2.27 17.51 10.74
C GLU A 28 -2.26 18.88 10.04
N LYS A 29 -1.64 19.89 10.67
CA LYS A 29 -1.44 21.22 10.05
C LYS A 29 -0.50 21.14 8.85
N CYS A 30 0.57 20.36 8.97
CA CYS A 30 1.54 20.17 7.90
C CYS A 30 0.94 19.42 6.69
N GLN A 31 -0.07 18.58 6.91
CA GLN A 31 -0.74 17.82 5.86
C GLN A 31 -1.44 18.73 4.84
N LEU A 32 -2.14 19.76 5.29
CA LEU A 32 -2.87 20.69 4.42
C LEU A 32 -1.96 21.45 3.46
N GLU A 33 -0.80 21.90 3.93
CA GLU A 33 0.16 22.66 3.13
C GLU A 33 0.95 21.76 2.16
N ASN A 34 1.24 20.52 2.57
CA ASN A 34 2.08 19.61 1.80
C ASN A 34 1.32 18.77 0.76
N TYR A 35 0.00 18.60 0.89
CA TYR A 35 -0.82 17.86 -0.07
C TYR A 35 -0.85 18.51 -1.47
N ILE A 36 -0.52 19.80 -1.54
CA ILE A 36 -0.48 20.60 -2.78
C ILE A 36 0.93 20.58 -3.41
N SER A 37 1.91 19.93 -2.78
CA SER A 37 3.30 19.94 -3.26
C SER A 37 3.47 19.19 -4.57
N ALA A 38 4.20 19.80 -5.52
CA ALA A 38 4.63 19.14 -6.76
C ALA A 38 5.76 18.11 -6.52
N ASP A 39 6.32 18.07 -5.31
CA ASP A 39 7.30 17.08 -4.89
C ASP A 39 6.59 15.83 -4.33
N GLN A 40 6.68 14.73 -5.08
CA GLN A 40 6.02 13.48 -4.75
C GLN A 40 6.51 12.85 -3.43
N ALA A 41 7.76 13.11 -3.03
CA ALA A 41 8.26 12.60 -1.74
C ALA A 41 7.60 13.35 -0.58
N ILE A 42 7.43 14.67 -0.69
CA ILE A 42 6.73 15.48 0.32
C ILE A 42 5.28 15.02 0.43
N TYR A 43 4.59 14.88 -0.71
CA TYR A 43 3.22 14.38 -0.74
C TYR A 43 3.12 13.02 -0.05
N HIS A 44 3.95 12.05 -0.46
CA HIS A 44 3.93 10.71 0.11
C HIS A 44 4.19 10.71 1.62
N VAL A 45 5.24 11.39 2.07
CA VAL A 45 5.57 11.43 3.51
C VAL A 45 4.48 12.13 4.32
N SER A 46 3.89 13.21 3.80
CA SER A 46 2.77 13.89 4.46
C SER A 46 1.54 13.01 4.62
N LEU A 47 1.25 12.17 3.61
CA LEU A 47 0.17 11.19 3.67
C LEU A 47 0.46 10.11 4.72
N GLU A 48 1.68 9.56 4.74
CA GLU A 48 2.08 8.52 5.68
C GLU A 48 2.06 9.02 7.14
N LEU A 49 2.50 10.26 7.37
CA LEU A 49 2.48 10.86 8.72
C LEU A 49 1.07 11.08 9.26
N SER A 50 0.06 11.20 8.40
CA SER A 50 -1.33 11.36 8.84
C SER A 50 -1.84 10.15 9.64
N TYR A 51 -1.32 8.95 9.37
CA TYR A 51 -1.63 7.74 10.16
C TYR A 51 -1.07 7.79 11.59
N TYR A 52 -0.17 8.74 11.87
CA TYR A 52 0.47 8.92 13.16
C TYR A 52 -0.04 10.15 13.93
N SER A 53 -1.01 10.92 13.39
CA SER A 53 -1.49 12.19 13.96
C SER A 53 -2.13 12.09 15.36
N GLU A 54 -2.53 10.89 15.76
CA GLU A 54 -3.09 10.62 17.09
C GLU A 54 -2.13 9.85 18.02
N LYS A 55 -0.99 9.36 17.50
CA LYS A 55 -0.05 8.54 18.26
C LYS A 55 1.06 9.39 18.87
N ALA A 56 1.24 9.30 20.18
CA ALA A 56 2.42 9.90 20.81
C ALA A 56 3.68 9.12 20.44
N ALA A 57 4.83 9.81 20.30
CA ALA A 57 6.09 9.17 19.95
C ALA A 57 6.50 8.05 20.94
N SER A 58 6.15 8.21 22.22
CA SER A 58 6.37 7.20 23.27
C SER A 58 5.57 5.91 23.11
N THR A 59 4.51 5.92 22.29
CA THR A 59 3.62 4.78 22.05
C THR A 59 3.93 4.04 20.74
N LEU A 60 4.94 4.51 19.99
CA LEU A 60 5.32 3.89 18.72
C LEU A 60 5.93 2.51 18.97
N THR A 61 5.52 1.55 18.13
CA THR A 61 6.21 0.26 18.09
C THR A 61 7.59 0.43 17.46
N LYS A 62 8.48 -0.55 17.64
CA LYS A 62 9.77 -0.57 16.93
C LYS A 62 9.59 -0.48 15.41
N GLN A 63 8.57 -1.15 14.87
CA GLN A 63 8.27 -1.11 13.45
C GLN A 63 7.85 0.29 12.98
N ASP A 64 7.02 0.97 13.77
CA ASP A 64 6.64 2.36 13.47
C ASP A 64 7.85 3.29 13.50
N TRP A 65 8.72 3.13 14.49
CA TRP A 65 9.93 3.92 14.61
C TRP A 65 10.86 3.74 13.40
N ASP A 66 11.15 2.48 13.04
CA ASP A 66 11.97 2.15 11.88
C ASP A 66 11.36 2.67 10.57
N TYR A 67 10.03 2.68 10.48
CA TYR A 67 9.32 3.22 9.32
C TYR A 67 9.47 4.74 9.21
N ILE A 68 9.24 5.48 10.30
CA ILE A 68 9.41 6.94 10.31
C ILE A 68 10.86 7.34 10.01
N GLN A 69 11.85 6.58 10.47
CA GLN A 69 13.24 6.77 10.10
C GLN A 69 13.49 6.60 8.59
N ARG A 70 12.82 5.66 7.92
CA ARG A 70 12.90 5.52 6.46
C ARG A 70 12.27 6.69 5.74
N LEU A 71 11.17 7.25 6.26
CA LEU A 71 10.57 8.48 5.72
C LEU A 71 11.54 9.67 5.83
N LEU A 72 12.29 9.78 6.93
CA LEU A 72 13.36 10.77 7.06
C LEU A 72 14.45 10.59 5.99
N LEU A 73 14.94 9.37 5.79
CA LEU A 73 15.93 9.08 4.75
C LEU A 73 15.42 9.43 3.35
N LEU A 74 14.13 9.18 3.08
CA LEU A 74 13.49 9.57 1.82
C LEU A 74 13.54 11.09 1.62
N LEU A 75 13.18 11.88 2.64
CA LEU A 75 13.26 13.35 2.60
C LEU A 75 14.69 13.87 2.48
N ASP A 76 15.65 13.22 3.14
CA ASP A 76 17.06 13.61 3.11
C ASP A 76 17.72 13.28 1.77
N SER A 77 17.21 12.30 1.03
CA SER A 77 17.70 11.92 -0.29
C SER A 77 17.18 12.85 -1.41
N ASP A 78 17.85 12.84 -2.56
CA ASP A 78 17.35 13.47 -3.80
C ASP A 78 16.50 12.52 -4.64
N SER A 79 15.91 11.50 -4.01
CA SER A 79 15.01 10.56 -4.68
C SER A 79 13.57 11.09 -4.75
N THR A 80 12.75 10.48 -5.60
CA THR A 80 11.34 10.78 -5.74
C THR A 80 10.52 9.51 -5.59
N VAL A 81 9.29 9.64 -5.12
CA VAL A 81 8.34 8.53 -5.05
C VAL A 81 7.58 8.48 -6.37
N SER A 82 7.58 7.31 -7.00
CA SER A 82 6.73 7.04 -8.15
C SER A 82 5.80 5.88 -7.83
N TRP A 83 4.49 6.13 -7.89
CA TRP A 83 3.50 5.06 -7.81
C TRP A 83 3.44 4.32 -9.13
N GLN A 84 4.23 3.26 -9.24
CA GLN A 84 4.06 2.31 -10.33
C GLN A 84 2.96 1.34 -9.93
N SER A 85 1.70 1.70 -10.24
CA SER A 85 0.61 0.73 -10.23
C SER A 85 0.93 -0.29 -11.32
N SER A 86 1.62 -1.36 -10.97
CA SER A 86 1.62 -2.55 -11.81
C SER A 86 0.17 -3.02 -11.78
N ARG A 87 -0.58 -2.62 -12.80
CA ARG A 87 -1.85 -3.24 -13.16
C ARG A 87 -1.51 -4.66 -13.60
N LEU A 88 -1.09 -5.49 -12.66
CA LEU A 88 -1.09 -6.94 -12.76
C LEU A 88 -2.57 -7.27 -12.89
N ARG A 89 -3.11 -7.10 -14.11
CA ARG A 89 -4.41 -7.63 -14.50
C ARG A 89 -4.20 -9.12 -14.38
N PRO A 90 -4.66 -9.75 -13.28
CA PRO A 90 -4.29 -11.12 -13.05
C PRO A 90 -5.04 -11.91 -14.12
N TRP A 91 -4.30 -12.46 -15.08
CA TRP A 91 -4.83 -13.28 -16.17
C TRP A 91 -5.52 -14.55 -15.63
N THR A 92 -5.48 -14.78 -14.31
CA THR A 92 -6.25 -15.79 -13.59
C THR A 92 -7.77 -15.59 -13.72
N ARG A 93 -8.27 -14.35 -13.82
CA ARG A 93 -9.72 -14.06 -13.91
C ARG A 93 -10.42 -14.62 -15.16
N PRO A 94 -9.91 -14.44 -16.40
CA PRO A 94 -10.53 -15.05 -17.57
C PRO A 94 -10.39 -16.58 -17.60
N ILE A 95 -9.27 -17.13 -17.10
CA ILE A 95 -9.04 -18.58 -17.09
C ILE A 95 -10.01 -19.27 -16.11
N ALA A 96 -10.20 -18.70 -14.92
CA ALA A 96 -11.17 -19.21 -13.95
C ALA A 96 -12.61 -19.16 -14.49
N ALA A 97 -12.98 -18.08 -15.19
CA ALA A 97 -14.30 -17.97 -15.82
C ALA A 97 -14.52 -19.02 -16.92
N LEU A 98 -13.50 -19.28 -17.75
CA LEU A 98 -13.57 -20.30 -18.79
C LEU A 98 -13.69 -21.72 -18.21
N LEU A 99 -12.91 -22.04 -17.18
CA LEU A 99 -13.01 -23.32 -16.48
C LEU A 99 -14.38 -23.53 -15.82
N PHE A 100 -14.97 -22.47 -15.25
CA PHE A 100 -16.30 -22.52 -14.66
C PHE A 100 -17.39 -22.79 -15.71
N ILE A 101 -17.31 -22.14 -16.88
CA ILE A 101 -18.24 -22.38 -18.00
C ILE A 101 -18.12 -23.81 -18.54
N VAL A 102 -16.89 -24.33 -18.69
CA VAL A 102 -16.66 -25.72 -19.11
C VAL A 102 -17.26 -26.70 -18.10
N CYS A 103 -17.10 -26.43 -16.80
CA CYS A 103 -17.70 -27.24 -15.75
C CYS A 103 -19.24 -27.24 -15.80
N LEU A 104 -19.86 -26.09 -16.03
CA LEU A 104 -21.32 -25.98 -16.18
C LEU A 104 -21.83 -26.72 -17.42
N LEU A 105 -21.10 -26.67 -18.53
CA LEU A 105 -21.43 -27.42 -19.75
C LEU A 105 -21.35 -28.93 -19.50
N LEU A 106 -20.29 -29.41 -18.85
CA LEU A 106 -20.16 -30.83 -18.51
C LEU A 106 -21.28 -31.31 -17.59
N PHE A 107 -21.70 -30.49 -16.63
CA PHE A 107 -22.85 -30.73 -15.76
C PHE A 107 -24.16 -30.83 -16.56
N TYR A 108 -24.39 -29.89 -17.49
CA TYR A 108 -25.61 -29.85 -18.31
C TYR A 108 -25.75 -31.06 -19.24
N PHE A 109 -24.64 -31.51 -19.86
CA PHE A 109 -24.68 -32.63 -20.81
C PHE A 109 -24.72 -34.02 -20.15
N ASN A 110 -24.15 -34.20 -18.96
CA ASN A 110 -24.00 -35.54 -18.35
C ASN A 110 -24.92 -35.80 -17.15
N GLY A 111 -25.63 -34.79 -16.65
CA GLY A 111 -26.41 -34.90 -15.40
C GLY A 111 -25.53 -35.13 -14.16
N ILE A 112 -26.14 -35.15 -12.97
CA ILE A 112 -25.42 -35.37 -11.70
C ILE A 112 -24.95 -36.82 -11.64
N ASN A 113 -23.68 -37.04 -11.92
CA ASN A 113 -23.06 -38.36 -11.93
C ASN A 113 -21.75 -38.34 -11.11
N VAL A 114 -21.40 -39.45 -10.45
CA VAL A 114 -20.27 -39.52 -9.49
C VAL A 114 -18.92 -39.12 -10.12
N HIS A 115 -18.80 -39.24 -11.45
CA HIS A 115 -17.63 -38.82 -12.21
C HIS A 115 -17.37 -37.30 -12.21
N LEU A 116 -18.37 -36.45 -11.93
CA LEU A 116 -18.17 -34.99 -11.82
C LEU A 116 -17.23 -34.61 -10.66
N PHE A 117 -17.27 -35.36 -9.55
CA PHE A 117 -16.38 -35.14 -8.40
C PHE A 117 -14.90 -35.36 -8.76
N LEU A 118 -14.63 -36.28 -9.69
CA LEU A 118 -13.28 -36.59 -10.15
C LEU A 118 -12.70 -35.49 -11.06
N TYR A 119 -13.55 -34.76 -11.79
CA TYR A 119 -13.16 -33.60 -12.59
C TYR A 119 -12.98 -32.32 -11.76
N PHE A 120 -13.67 -32.19 -10.62
CA PHE A 120 -13.55 -31.01 -9.74
C PHE A 120 -12.20 -30.91 -9.03
N ILE A 121 -11.55 -32.04 -8.74
CA ILE A 121 -10.24 -32.08 -8.05
C ILE A 121 -9.13 -31.39 -8.86
N PRO A 122 -8.90 -31.72 -10.15
CA PRO A 122 -7.87 -31.03 -10.94
C PRO A 122 -8.26 -29.58 -11.30
N VAL A 123 -9.54 -29.28 -11.51
CA VAL A 123 -10.01 -27.91 -11.80
C VAL A 123 -9.83 -26.99 -10.59
N GLY A 124 -10.16 -27.48 -9.38
CA GLY A 124 -9.96 -26.74 -8.14
C GLY A 124 -8.49 -26.42 -7.88
N LEU A 125 -7.59 -27.39 -8.13
CA LEU A 125 -6.14 -27.17 -8.02
C LEU A 125 -5.61 -26.16 -9.06
N ALA A 126 -6.12 -26.20 -10.29
CA ALA A 126 -5.72 -25.27 -11.35
C ALA A 126 -6.20 -23.82 -11.12
N THR A 127 -7.26 -23.61 -10.33
CA THR A 127 -7.78 -22.27 -10.01
C THR A 127 -7.08 -21.57 -8.84
N ILE A 128 -6.27 -22.28 -8.06
CA ILE A 128 -5.54 -21.73 -6.90
C ILE A 128 -4.12 -21.25 -7.29
N LEU A 129 -3.61 -21.70 -8.46
CA LEU A 129 -2.35 -21.25 -9.08
C LEU A 129 -2.57 -19.99 -9.94
#